data_AF-A0A7J4TM03-F1
#
_entry.id   AF-A0A7J4TM03-F1
#
_cell.length_a   1.000
_cell.length_b   1.000
_cell.length_c   1.000
_cell.angle_alpha   90.00
_cell.angle_beta   90.00
_cell.angle_gamma   90.00
#
_symmetry.space_group_name_H-M   'P 1'
#
loop_
_entity.id
_entity.type
_entity.pdbx_description
1 polymer ?
#
loop_
_entity_poly.entity_id
_entity_poly.type
_entity_poly.pdbx_seq_one_letter_code
_entity_poly.pdbx_strand_id
1 'polypeptide(L)'
;MTNWTPVIIGIVITVIIGLIGIFLPFLGILAPIIGGFVAAYIVGGDYKDGAVNGGIAGAFGGAILGLVLLGAFTAIIGGLTIGFIFGLILGIIGGTIGIVVKGSFGA
;
A
#
# COMPACT_ATOMS: atom_id res chain seq x y z
N MET A 1 -17.40 3.29 -5.47
CA MET A 1 -17.55 2.25 -4.43
C MET A 1 -16.24 1.47 -4.38
N THR A 2 -15.64 1.24 -3.21
CA THR A 2 -14.34 0.56 -3.09
C THR A 2 -14.42 -0.86 -3.65
N ASN A 3 -13.58 -1.18 -4.64
CA ASN A 3 -13.47 -2.54 -5.14
C ASN A 3 -12.45 -3.29 -4.28
N TRP A 4 -12.94 -4.23 -3.47
CA TRP A 4 -12.12 -4.94 -2.51
C TRP A 4 -11.11 -5.89 -3.14
N THR A 5 -11.36 -6.40 -4.35
CA THR A 5 -10.43 -7.34 -5.00
C THR A 5 -9.08 -6.67 -5.32
N PRO A 6 -9.02 -5.53 -6.03
CA PRO A 6 -7.77 -4.79 -6.24
C PRO A 6 -7.09 -4.33 -4.95
N VAL A 7 -7.88 -3.92 -3.95
CA VAL A 7 -7.34 -3.49 -2.65
C VAL A 7 -6.62 -4.65 -1.96
N ILE A 8 -7.23 -5.84 -1.92
CA ILE A 8 -6.60 -7.03 -1.34
C ILE A 8 -5.31 -7.39 -2.09
N ILE A 9 -5.31 -7.31 -3.42
CA ILE A 9 -4.09 -7.52 -4.22
C ILE A 9 -3.00 -6.52 -3.81
N GLY A 10 -3.34 -5.24 -3.68
CA GLY A 10 -2.40 -4.21 -3.23
C GLY A 10 -1.86 -4.43 -1.82
N ILE A 11 -2.70 -4.91 -0.88
CA ILE A 11 -2.28 -5.29 0.47
C ILE A 11 -1.26 -6.44 0.40
N VAL A 12 -1.58 -7.50 -0.35
CA VAL A 12 -0.69 -8.66 -0.51
C VAL A 12 0.64 -8.25 -1.12
N ILE A 13 0.64 -7.43 -2.16
CA ILE A 13 1.86 -6.92 -2.80
C ILE A 13 2.67 -6.07 -1.81
N THR A 14 2.02 -5.18 -1.06
CA THR A 14 2.69 -4.39 -0.02
C THR A 14 3.39 -5.30 0.98
N VAL A 15 2.71 -6.32 1.49
CA VAL A 15 3.29 -7.25 2.47
C VAL A 15 4.46 -8.05 1.87
N ILE A 16 4.29 -8.62 0.68
CA ILE A 16 5.36 -9.42 0.03
C ILE A 16 6.61 -8.56 -0.20
N ILE A 17 6.47 -7.38 -0.80
CA ILE A 17 7.60 -6.49 -1.08
C ILE A 17 8.22 -5.99 0.22
N GLY A 18 7.41 -5.65 1.23
CA GLY A 18 7.91 -5.20 2.53
C GLY A 18 8.72 -6.27 3.25
N LEU A 19 8.29 -7.54 3.19
CA LEU A 19 9.05 -8.67 3.73
C LEU A 19 10.37 -8.90 2.98
N ILE A 20 10.38 -8.76 1.65
CA ILE A 20 11.63 -8.76 0.87
C ILE A 20 12.51 -7.58 1.27
N GLY A 21 11.90 -6.45 1.62
CA GLY A 21 12.57 -5.25 2.10
C GLY A 21 13.38 -5.42 3.38
N ILE A 22 13.16 -6.49 4.14
CA ILE A 22 14.02 -6.88 5.28
C ILE A 22 15.45 -7.17 4.79
N PHE A 23 15.59 -7.79 3.62
CA PHE A 23 16.88 -8.12 3.02
C PHE A 23 17.39 -7.00 2.09
N LEU A 24 16.48 -6.19 1.56
CA LEU A 24 16.77 -5.09 0.64
C LEU A 24 16.12 -3.79 1.18
N PRO A 25 16.82 -3.03 2.03
CA PRO A 25 16.21 -1.99 2.88
C PRO A 25 15.39 -0.94 2.12
N PHE A 26 15.81 -0.58 0.91
CA PHE A 26 15.12 0.42 0.08
C PHE A 26 13.76 -0.06 -0.44
N LEU A 27 13.48 -1.37 -0.48
CA LEU A 27 12.18 -1.88 -0.91
C LEU A 27 11.10 -1.71 0.16
N GLY A 28 11.47 -1.62 1.45
CA GLY A 28 10.51 -1.47 2.54
C GLY A 28 9.65 -0.21 2.42
N ILE A 29 10.27 0.92 2.06
CA ILE A 29 9.55 2.19 1.84
C ILE A 29 8.76 2.21 0.53
N LEU A 30 9.21 1.46 -0.47
CA LEU A 30 8.52 1.38 -1.76
C LEU A 30 7.32 0.43 -1.71
N ALA A 31 7.27 -0.49 -0.75
CA ALA A 31 6.23 -1.52 -0.70
C ALA A 31 4.80 -0.96 -0.69
N PRO A 32 4.43 0.03 0.17
CA PRO A 32 3.08 0.57 0.16
C PRO A 32 2.81 1.43 -1.09
N ILE A 33 3.85 2.05 -1.66
CA ILE A 33 3.74 2.81 -2.92
C ILE A 33 3.38 1.86 -4.06
N ILE A 34 4.08 0.73 -4.18
CA ILE A 34 3.84 -0.25 -5.24
C ILE A 34 2.49 -0.95 -5.04
N GLY A 35 2.16 -1.36 -3.82
CA GLY A 35 0.86 -1.96 -3.54
C GLY A 35 -0.30 -1.00 -3.78
N GLY A 36 -0.17 0.26 -3.38
CA GLY A 36 -1.14 1.30 -3.65
C GLY A 36 -1.29 1.59 -5.14
N PHE A 37 -0.18 1.63 -5.88
CA PHE A 37 -0.15 1.77 -7.34
C PHE A 37 -0.91 0.64 -8.02
N VAL A 38 -0.62 -0.62 -7.68
CA VAL A 38 -1.27 -1.77 -8.32
C VAL A 38 -2.76 -1.79 -8.02
N ALA A 39 -3.16 -1.54 -6.77
CA ALA A 39 -4.58 -1.47 -6.41
C ALA A 39 -5.32 -0.41 -7.26
N ALA A 40 -4.77 0.80 -7.35
CA ALA A 40 -5.38 1.87 -8.11
C ALA A 40 -5.39 1.60 -9.63
N TYR A 41 -4.27 1.10 -10.17
CA TYR A 41 -4.16 0.76 -11.60
C TYR A 41 -5.20 -0.28 -12.02
N ILE A 42 -5.46 -1.30 -11.18
CA ILE A 42 -6.48 -2.31 -11.48
C ILE A 42 -7.88 -1.71 -11.36
N VAL A 43 -8.19 -0.95 -10.30
CA VAL A 43 -9.53 -0.32 -10.15
C VAL A 43 -9.84 0.62 -11.31
N GLY A 44 -8.91 1.52 -11.65
CA GLY A 44 -9.19 2.66 -12.53
C GLY A 44 -10.14 3.68 -11.89
N GLY A 45 -10.83 4.44 -12.75
CA GLY A 45 -11.66 5.56 -12.31
C GLY A 45 -10.85 6.85 -12.15
N ASP A 46 -11.30 7.73 -11.26
CA ASP A 46 -10.73 9.06 -11.10
C ASP A 46 -9.62 9.09 -10.03
N TYR A 47 -8.91 10.22 -9.94
CA TYR A 47 -7.87 10.48 -8.94
C TYR A 47 -8.30 10.13 -7.51
N LYS A 48 -9.56 10.45 -7.16
CA LYS A 48 -10.12 10.15 -5.84
C LYS A 48 -10.20 8.64 -5.59
N ASP A 49 -10.62 7.86 -6.58
CA ASP A 49 -10.70 6.41 -6.47
C ASP A 49 -9.31 5.81 -6.34
N GLY A 50 -8.33 6.33 -7.08
CA GLY A 50 -6.92 5.97 -6.94
C GLY A 50 -6.37 6.19 -5.54
N ALA A 51 -6.50 7.41 -5.03
CA ALA A 51 -6.03 7.78 -3.70
C ALA A 51 -6.69 6.95 -2.60
N VAL A 52 -8.01 6.70 -2.69
CA VAL A 52 -8.74 5.91 -1.68
C VAL A 52 -8.34 4.43 -1.74
N ASN A 53 -8.37 3.80 -2.91
CA ASN A 53 -8.05 2.36 -3.01
C ASN A 53 -6.57 2.09 -2.72
N GLY A 54 -5.68 2.95 -3.22
CA GLY A 54 -4.25 2.86 -2.94
C GLY A 54 -3.93 3.14 -1.46
N GLY A 55 -4.59 4.14 -0.87
CA GLY A 55 -4.45 4.47 0.54
C GLY A 55 -4.90 3.33 1.46
N ILE A 56 -6.07 2.73 1.20
CA ILE A 56 -6.54 1.57 1.96
C ILE A 56 -5.56 0.40 1.82
N ALA A 57 -5.11 0.11 0.59
CA ALA A 57 -4.18 -0.99 0.35
C ALA A 57 -2.84 -0.78 1.10
N GLY A 58 -2.27 0.42 1.01
CA GLY A 58 -1.05 0.76 1.72
C GLY A 58 -1.22 0.78 3.23
N ALA A 59 -2.34 1.30 3.76
CA ALA A 59 -2.59 1.39 5.19
C ALA A 59 -2.69 0.01 5.85
N PHE A 60 -3.49 -0.90 5.28
CA PHE A 60 -3.62 -2.24 5.82
C PHE A 60 -2.36 -3.09 5.58
N GLY A 61 -1.73 -2.98 4.40
CA GLY A 61 -0.45 -3.65 4.14
C GLY A 61 0.66 -3.18 5.08
N GLY A 62 0.76 -1.86 5.30
CA GLY A 62 1.69 -1.23 6.22
C GLY A 62 1.42 -1.60 7.68
N ALA A 63 0.15 -1.67 8.10
CA ALA A 63 -0.22 -2.12 9.44
C ALA A 63 0.19 -3.58 9.70
N ILE A 64 -0.04 -4.47 8.72
CA ILE A 64 0.39 -5.88 8.81
C ILE A 64 1.91 -5.95 8.90
N LEU A 65 2.64 -5.22 8.05
CA LEU A 65 4.10 -5.19 8.10
C LEU A 65 4.62 -4.62 9.42
N GLY A 66 4.06 -3.51 9.90
CA GLY A 66 4.43 -2.91 11.18
C GLY A 66 4.19 -3.86 12.34
N LEU A 67 3.09 -4.62 12.31
CA LEU A 67 2.81 -5.67 13.30
C LEU A 67 3.82 -6.82 13.20
N VAL A 68 4.15 -7.30 12.01
CA VAL A 68 5.11 -8.41 11.83
C VAL A 68 6.52 -8.00 12.26
N LEU A 69 6.96 -6.79 11.92
CA LEU A 69 8.33 -6.33 12.15
C LEU A 69 8.55 -5.83 13.60
N LEU A 70 7.58 -5.10 14.16
CA LEU A 70 7.73 -4.44 15.47
C LEU A 70 6.87 -5.10 16.56
N GLY A 71 5.84 -5.86 16.20
CA GLY A 71 4.97 -6.56 17.16
C GLY A 71 5.67 -7.67 17.93
N ALA A 72 6.77 -8.22 17.41
CA ALA A 72 7.62 -9.17 18.13
C ALA A 72 8.33 -8.56 19.35
N PHE A 73 8.42 -7.22 19.44
CA PHE A 73 9.17 -6.50 20.48
C PHE A 73 8.29 -5.90 21.60
N THR A 74 7.10 -6.47 21.86
CA THR A 74 6.08 -5.96 22.81
C THR A 74 5.43 -4.60 22.44
N ALA A 75 5.92 -3.95 21.40
CA ALA A 75 5.43 -2.66 20.89
C ALA A 75 4.32 -2.82 19.83
N ILE A 76 3.38 -3.75 20.02
CA ILE A 76 2.34 -4.11 19.03
C ILE A 76 1.54 -2.89 18.56
N ILE A 77 1.07 -2.07 19.50
CA ILE A 77 0.27 -0.87 19.17
C ILE A 77 1.13 0.13 18.38
N GLY A 78 2.37 0.38 18.84
CA GLY A 78 3.28 1.31 18.17
C GLY A 78 3.60 0.86 16.74
N GLY A 79 3.93 -0.42 16.55
CA GLY A 79 4.23 -0.99 15.24
C GLY A 79 3.05 -0.93 14.28
N LEU A 80 1.86 -1.29 14.76
CA LEU A 80 0.64 -1.25 13.95
C LEU A 80 0.26 0.19 13.58
N THR A 81 0.32 1.13 14.52
CA THR A 81 0.00 2.55 14.27
C THR A 81 0.99 3.19 13.30
N ILE A 82 2.29 3.01 13.52
CA ILE A 82 3.33 3.56 12.64
C ILE A 82 3.20 2.95 11.24
N GLY A 83 3.10 1.62 11.16
CA GLY A 83 2.91 0.91 9.90
C GLY A 83 1.67 1.38 9.14
N PHE A 84 0.54 1.57 9.84
CA PHE A 84 -0.69 2.08 9.24
C PHE A 84 -0.53 3.49 8.69
N ILE A 85 0.04 4.42 9.45
CA ILE A 85 0.18 5.83 9.05
C ILE A 85 1.10 5.96 7.84
N PHE A 86 2.30 5.36 7.90
CA PHE A 86 3.24 5.41 6.78
C PHE A 86 2.67 4.67 5.56
N GLY A 87 2.07 3.50 5.79
CA GLY A 87 1.40 2.73 4.74
C GLY A 87 0.29 3.53 4.05
N LEU A 88 -0.53 4.26 4.80
CA LEU A 88 -1.61 5.09 4.26
C LEU A 88 -1.06 6.19 3.36
N ILE A 89 -0.10 6.97 3.86
CA ILE A 89 0.47 8.11 3.11
C ILE A 89 1.13 7.62 1.82
N LEU A 90 1.98 6.60 1.94
CA LEU A 90 2.71 6.03 0.79
C LEU A 90 1.77 5.31 -0.18
N GLY A 91 0.72 4.66 0.33
CA GLY A 91 -0.34 4.05 -0.46
C GLY A 91 -1.16 5.06 -1.25
N ILE A 92 -1.46 6.23 -0.68
CA ILE A 92 -2.12 7.33 -1.39
C ILE A 92 -1.23 7.82 -2.54
N ILE A 93 0.07 8.01 -2.30
CA ILE A 93 1.03 8.43 -3.33
C ILE A 93 1.03 7.41 -4.47
N GLY A 94 1.23 6.14 -4.14
CA GLY A 94 1.17 5.04 -5.11
C GLY A 94 -0.14 5.00 -5.89
N GLY A 95 -1.26 5.12 -5.18
CA GLY A 95 -2.60 5.08 -5.76
C GLY A 95 -2.86 6.22 -6.75
N THR A 96 -2.41 7.42 -6.42
CA THR A 96 -2.51 8.59 -7.31
C THR A 96 -1.72 8.36 -8.59
N ILE A 97 -0.48 7.85 -8.46
CA ILE A 97 0.36 7.50 -9.62
C ILE A 97 -0.30 6.40 -10.46
N GLY A 98 -0.91 5.39 -9.83
CA GLY A 98 -1.58 4.29 -10.50
C GLY A 98 -2.69 4.74 -11.44
N ILE A 99 -3.49 5.73 -11.02
CA ILE A 99 -4.54 6.32 -11.87
C ILE A 99 -3.97 7.19 -12.98
N VAL A 100 -2.96 8.03 -12.69
CA VAL A 100 -2.31 8.84 -13.74
C VAL A 100 -1.78 7.95 -14.85
N VAL A 101 -1.09 6.87 -14.48
CA VAL A 101 -0.54 5.91 -15.43
C VAL A 101 -1.67 5.22 -16.19
N LYS A 102 -2.71 4.71 -15.52
CA LYS A 102 -3.85 4.09 -16.21
C LYS A 102 -4.53 5.04 -17.19
N GLY A 103 -4.75 6.30 -16.82
CA GLY A 103 -5.36 7.29 -17.71
C GLY A 103 -4.45 7.75 -18.85
N SER A 104 -3.14 7.58 -18.72
CA SER A 104 -2.16 7.91 -19.79
C SER A 104 -2.00 6.79 -20.82
N PHE A 105 -2.22 5.53 -20.41
CA PHE A 105 -2.05 4.34 -21.28
C PHE A 105 -3.37 3.66 -21.66
N GLY A 106 -4.47 3.98 -20.98
CA GLY A 106 -5.81 3.46 -21.24
C GLY A 106 -6.67 4.50 -21.94
N ALA A 107 -6.56 4.55 -23.27
CA ALA A 107 -7.65 4.98 -24.16
C ALA A 107 -8.47 3.75 -24.54
#